data_AF-A0A380PRH9-F1
#
_entry.id   AF-A0A380PRH9-F1
#
_cell.length_a   1.000
_cell.length_b   1.000
_cell.length_c   1.000
_cell.angle_alpha   90.00
_cell.angle_beta   90.00
_cell.angle_gamma   90.00
#
_symmetry.space_group_name_H-M   'P 1'
#
loop_
_entity.id
_entity.type
_entity.pdbx_description
1 polymer ?
#
loop_
_entity_poly.entity_id
_entity_poly.type
_entity_poly.pdbx_seq_one_letter_code
_entity_poly.pdbx_strand_id
1 'polypeptide(L)'
;MWNIAKRITVGALILLLPTVVIWLSGWQWQPGNHVGWLKGLFWLTETVTAPWGIATSVLLSGWFLWCLRFRIKPAVGLLVILTALIVLGQGLKSLIKEHVQEPRPFVVWLEAEHHIDNRFFYSLPRAERSELVKQQLQNQSIIPPWLSNHWQFETGFAFPSGHTVFAASWALLAVGLLWPRRHYKTVILLMLWAQGVMISRLVLGMHWPRDLMAATLISALLVAIVCSLVQRWFGPLTIVAQEQQEIEKRDHGES
;
A
#
# COMPACT_ATOMS: atom_id res chain seq x y z
N MET A 1 5.05 7.51 -23.03
CA MET A 1 5.38 6.27 -22.27
C MET A 1 6.73 6.31 -21.56
N TRP A 2 7.88 6.35 -22.27
CA TRP A 2 9.22 6.19 -21.66
C TRP A 2 9.49 7.10 -20.44
N ASN A 3 9.19 8.40 -20.54
CA ASN A 3 9.43 9.34 -19.44
C ASN A 3 8.53 9.10 -18.21
N ILE A 4 7.32 8.59 -18.40
CA ILE A 4 6.40 8.23 -17.29
C ILE A 4 6.92 6.97 -16.60
N ALA A 5 7.28 5.95 -17.38
CA ALA A 5 7.84 4.71 -16.85
C ALA A 5 9.14 4.97 -16.07
N LYS A 6 10.06 5.78 -16.60
CA LYS A 6 11.30 6.17 -15.91
C LYS A 6 11.03 6.79 -14.54
N ARG A 7 10.04 7.68 -14.43
CA ARG A 7 9.66 8.30 -13.14
C ARG A 7 9.04 7.28 -12.18
N ILE A 8 8.17 6.40 -12.66
CA ILE A 8 7.61 5.31 -11.85
C ILE A 8 8.74 4.41 -11.33
N THR A 9 9.71 4.06 -12.16
CA THR A 9 10.87 3.25 -11.75
C THR A 9 11.68 3.95 -10.67
N VAL A 10 11.97 5.24 -10.82
CA VAL A 10 12.68 6.03 -9.78
C VAL A 10 11.86 6.06 -8.48
N GLY A 11 10.55 6.32 -8.55
CA GLY A 11 9.67 6.28 -7.40
C GLY A 11 9.65 4.91 -6.72
N ALA A 12 9.63 3.83 -7.49
CA ALA A 12 9.65 2.46 -6.98
C ALA A 12 10.96 2.16 -6.26
N LEU A 13 12.10 2.57 -6.84
CA LEU A 13 13.41 2.45 -6.18
C LEU A 13 13.44 3.20 -4.85
N ILE A 14 12.89 4.42 -4.80
CA ILE A 14 12.80 5.19 -3.55
C ILE A 14 11.94 4.47 -2.51
N LEU A 15 10.77 3.93 -2.89
CA LEU A 15 9.91 3.17 -1.98
C LEU A 15 10.55 1.86 -1.49
N LEU A 16 11.42 1.24 -2.30
CA LEU A 16 12.14 0.02 -1.94
C LEU A 16 13.29 0.28 -0.97
N LEU A 17 13.91 1.47 -0.98
CA LEU A 17 15.11 1.73 -0.18
C LEU A 17 14.94 1.39 1.31
N PRO A 18 13.90 1.87 2.02
CA PRO A 18 13.75 1.55 3.45
C PRO A 18 13.54 0.06 3.71
N THR A 19 12.73 -0.62 2.88
CA THR A 19 12.43 -2.04 3.08
C THR A 19 13.61 -2.93 2.74
N VAL A 20 14.42 -2.57 1.75
CA VAL A 20 15.69 -3.25 1.44
C VAL A 20 16.68 -3.08 2.59
N VAL A 21 16.81 -1.88 3.16
CA VAL A 21 17.70 -1.63 4.30
C VAL A 21 17.27 -2.46 5.53
N ILE A 22 15.97 -2.49 5.84
CA ILE A 22 15.43 -3.31 6.94
C ILE A 22 15.63 -4.80 6.68
N TRP A 23 15.49 -5.25 5.43
CA TRP A 23 15.72 -6.63 5.08
C TRP A 23 17.19 -7.03 5.23
N LEU A 24 18.11 -6.19 4.75
CA LEU A 24 19.56 -6.44 4.81
C LEU A 24 20.12 -6.34 6.24
N SER A 25 19.49 -5.57 7.13
CA SER A 25 19.89 -5.50 8.54
C SER A 25 19.55 -6.78 9.33
N GLY A 26 18.80 -7.71 8.74
CA GLY A 26 18.34 -8.93 9.41
C GLY A 26 17.27 -8.65 10.47
N TRP A 27 16.62 -7.48 10.42
CA TRP A 27 15.59 -7.11 11.38
C TRP A 27 14.45 -8.13 11.41
N GLN A 28 14.09 -8.56 12.62
CA GLN A 28 12.97 -9.46 12.88
C GLN A 28 11.96 -8.72 13.75
N TRP A 29 10.68 -8.96 13.50
CA TRP A 29 9.63 -8.40 14.33
C TRP A 29 9.65 -9.03 15.73
N GLN A 30 9.47 -8.20 16.76
CA GLN A 30 9.35 -8.63 18.16
C GLN A 30 8.16 -7.89 18.81
N PRO A 31 7.45 -8.54 19.76
CA PRO A 31 6.37 -7.89 20.52
C PRO A 31 6.92 -6.87 21.52
N GLY A 32 6.05 -6.01 22.07
CA GLY A 32 6.43 -5.09 23.16
C GLY A 32 6.98 -3.73 22.73
N ASN A 33 6.83 -3.34 21.47
CA ASN A 33 7.17 -1.99 21.01
C ASN A 33 6.35 -0.90 21.74
N HIS A 34 6.90 0.32 21.82
CA HIS A 34 6.26 1.45 22.51
C HIS A 34 4.84 1.72 21.97
N VAL A 35 3.83 1.58 22.84
CA VAL A 35 2.40 1.60 22.49
C VAL A 35 1.99 2.88 21.75
N GLY A 36 2.57 4.04 22.10
CA GLY A 36 2.28 5.31 21.43
C GLY A 36 2.69 5.33 19.95
N TRP A 37 3.85 4.76 19.63
CA TRP A 37 4.36 4.67 18.25
C TRP A 37 3.54 3.66 17.44
N LEU A 38 3.21 2.52 18.06
CA LEU A 38 2.35 1.50 17.47
C LEU A 38 0.97 2.06 17.10
N LYS A 39 0.37 2.88 17.96
CA LYS A 39 -0.95 3.47 17.71
C LYS A 39 -0.93 4.47 16.54
N GLY A 40 0.13 5.28 16.43
CA GLY A 40 0.30 6.19 15.28
C GLY A 40 0.41 5.44 13.95
N LEU A 41 1.22 4.37 13.92
CA LEU A 41 1.34 3.49 12.75
C LEU A 41 0.06 2.71 12.45
N PHE A 42 -0.70 2.35 13.47
CA PHE A 42 -2.03 1.75 13.31
C PHE A 42 -2.99 2.72 12.62
N TRP A 43 -3.07 3.97 13.08
CA TRP A 43 -3.90 5.00 12.42
C TRP A 43 -3.52 5.21 10.96
N LEU A 44 -2.22 5.16 10.67
CA LEU A 44 -1.74 5.24 9.31
C LEU A 44 -2.19 4.03 8.46
N THR A 45 -2.18 2.83 9.04
CA THR A 45 -2.72 1.62 8.38
C THR A 45 -4.22 1.76 8.12
N GLU A 46 -4.96 2.30 9.07
CA GLU A 46 -6.40 2.52 8.96
C GLU A 46 -6.75 3.45 7.80
N THR A 47 -5.89 4.40 7.42
CA THR A 47 -6.12 5.24 6.21
C THR A 47 -6.25 4.44 4.91
N VAL A 48 -5.86 3.16 4.92
CA VAL A 48 -5.97 2.22 3.79
C VAL A 48 -6.97 1.10 4.07
N THR A 49 -7.23 0.75 5.33
CA THR A 49 -8.21 -0.27 5.71
C THR A 49 -9.65 0.23 5.55
N ALA A 50 -10.58 -0.61 5.11
CA ALA A 50 -12.00 -0.26 5.06
C ALA A 50 -12.56 -0.04 6.49
N PRO A 51 -13.40 0.98 6.72
CA PRO A 51 -14.03 1.85 5.73
C PRO A 51 -13.21 3.08 5.30
N TRP A 52 -12.25 3.52 6.11
CA TRP A 52 -11.50 4.77 5.89
C TRP A 52 -10.67 4.78 4.60
N GLY A 53 -10.17 3.62 4.16
CA GLY A 53 -9.51 3.44 2.87
C GLY A 53 -10.37 3.84 1.67
N ILE A 54 -11.70 3.67 1.76
CA ILE A 54 -12.63 4.12 0.71
C ILE A 54 -12.65 5.65 0.67
N ALA A 55 -12.74 6.30 1.85
CA ALA A 55 -12.70 7.75 1.94
C ALA A 55 -11.39 8.33 1.38
N THR A 56 -10.23 7.75 1.77
CA THR A 56 -8.92 8.12 1.21
C THR A 56 -8.89 7.96 -0.31
N SER A 57 -9.41 6.85 -0.84
CA SER A 57 -9.47 6.60 -2.28
C SER A 57 -10.33 7.63 -3.02
N VAL A 58 -11.48 8.02 -2.46
CA VAL A 58 -12.37 9.03 -3.05
C VAL A 58 -11.70 10.41 -3.05
N LEU A 59 -11.09 10.80 -1.93
CA LEU A 59 -10.36 12.07 -1.82
C LEU A 59 -9.19 12.15 -2.81
N LEU A 60 -8.36 11.10 -2.88
CA LEU A 60 -7.25 11.04 -3.83
C LEU A 60 -7.74 11.03 -5.27
N SER A 61 -8.83 10.31 -5.57
CA SER A 61 -9.43 10.31 -6.92
C SER A 61 -9.90 11.69 -7.33
N GLY A 62 -10.61 12.41 -6.45
CA GLY A 62 -11.02 13.80 -6.70
C GLY A 62 -9.83 14.73 -6.90
N TRP A 63 -8.80 14.61 -6.06
CA TRP A 63 -7.57 15.40 -6.19
C TRP A 63 -6.82 15.12 -7.50
N PHE A 64 -6.71 13.86 -7.91
CA PHE A 64 -6.08 13.49 -9.19
C PHE A 64 -6.88 14.00 -10.39
N LEU A 65 -8.21 13.93 -10.35
CA LEU A 65 -9.06 14.50 -11.41
C LEU A 65 -8.88 16.02 -11.51
N TRP A 66 -8.76 16.70 -10.37
CA TRP A 66 -8.45 18.14 -10.33
C TRP A 66 -7.08 18.44 -10.94
N CYS A 67 -6.03 17.73 -10.52
CA CYS A 67 -4.67 17.93 -11.03
C CYS A 67 -4.54 17.58 -12.52
N LEU A 68 -5.36 16.65 -13.02
CA LEU A 68 -5.38 16.21 -14.41
C LEU A 68 -6.54 16.82 -15.22
N ARG A 69 -7.11 17.94 -14.77
CA ARG A 69 -8.31 18.56 -15.38
C ARG A 69 -8.16 18.88 -16.87
N PHE A 70 -6.95 19.24 -17.33
CA PHE A 70 -6.65 19.48 -18.75
C PHE A 70 -6.70 18.21 -19.61
N ARG A 71 -6.70 17.04 -18.99
CA ARG A 71 -6.77 15.71 -19.60
C ARG A 71 -7.82 14.85 -18.90
N ILE A 72 -9.01 15.39 -18.67
CA ILE A 72 -10.06 14.72 -17.89
C ILE A 72 -10.48 13.36 -18.48
N LYS A 73 -10.51 13.21 -19.81
CA LYS A 73 -10.84 11.93 -20.48
C LYS A 73 -9.84 10.81 -20.10
N PRO A 74 -8.52 10.98 -20.31
CA PRO A 74 -7.50 10.07 -19.76
C PRO A 74 -7.57 9.89 -18.24
N ALA A 75 -7.84 10.95 -17.48
CA ALA A 75 -7.88 10.88 -16.02
C ALA A 75 -9.06 10.03 -15.49
N VAL A 76 -10.23 10.15 -16.09
CA VAL A 76 -11.38 9.29 -15.80
C VAL A 76 -11.08 7.85 -16.23
N GLY A 77 -10.50 7.65 -17.41
CA GLY A 77 -10.07 6.32 -17.88
C GLY A 77 -9.08 5.64 -16.91
N LEU A 78 -8.15 6.42 -16.33
CA LEU A 78 -7.21 5.97 -15.30
C LEU A 78 -7.95 5.41 -14.08
N LEU A 79 -8.90 6.17 -13.53
CA LEU A 79 -9.65 5.75 -12.35
C LEU A 79 -10.55 4.55 -12.63
N VAL A 80 -11.16 4.46 -13.81
CA VAL A 80 -11.99 3.32 -14.21
C VAL A 80 -11.14 2.05 -14.28
N ILE A 81 -9.99 2.09 -14.98
CA ILE A 81 -9.10 0.92 -15.10
C ILE A 81 -8.56 0.53 -13.72
N LEU A 82 -8.15 1.50 -12.90
CA LEU A 82 -7.62 1.22 -11.56
C LEU A 82 -8.68 0.60 -10.65
N THR A 83 -9.92 1.09 -10.69
CA THR A 83 -11.04 0.52 -9.94
C THR A 83 -11.34 -0.91 -10.42
N ALA A 84 -11.38 -1.14 -11.74
CA ALA A 84 -11.59 -2.47 -12.31
C ALA A 84 -10.49 -3.45 -11.85
N LEU A 85 -9.23 -3.03 -11.85
CA LEU A 85 -8.12 -3.85 -11.37
C LEU A 85 -8.20 -4.15 -9.87
N ILE A 86 -8.66 -3.20 -9.05
CA ILE A 86 -8.88 -3.46 -7.62
C ILE A 86 -9.96 -4.51 -7.42
N VAL A 87 -11.10 -4.40 -8.14
CA VAL A 87 -12.19 -5.38 -8.06
C VAL A 87 -11.72 -6.77 -8.52
N LEU A 88 -11.01 -6.83 -9.65
CA LEU A 88 -10.40 -8.07 -10.14
C LEU A 88 -9.37 -8.63 -9.15
N GLY A 89 -8.58 -7.77 -8.52
CA GLY A 89 -7.59 -8.15 -7.51
C GLY A 89 -8.21 -8.74 -6.25
N GLN A 90 -9.41 -8.29 -5.84
CA GLN A 90 -10.16 -8.94 -4.76
C GLN A 90 -10.60 -10.36 -5.14
N GLY A 91 -10.97 -10.57 -6.41
CA GLY A 91 -11.27 -11.91 -6.95
C GLY A 91 -10.04 -12.81 -7.05
N LEU A 92 -8.88 -12.27 -7.43
CA LEU A 92 -7.61 -13.03 -7.47
C LEU A 92 -7.05 -13.36 -6.08
N LYS A 93 -7.43 -12.58 -5.06
CA LYS A 93 -6.93 -12.77 -3.69
C LYS A 93 -7.30 -14.14 -3.12
N SER A 94 -8.42 -14.74 -3.52
CA SER A 94 -8.77 -16.11 -3.11
C SER A 94 -7.84 -17.14 -3.77
N LEU A 95 -7.51 -16.97 -5.05
CA LEU A 95 -6.68 -17.89 -5.83
C LEU A 95 -5.20 -17.85 -5.43
N ILE A 96 -4.64 -16.65 -5.22
CA ILE A 96 -3.21 -16.49 -4.85
C ILE A 96 -2.93 -17.08 -3.47
N LYS A 97 -3.90 -17.00 -2.55
CA LYS A 97 -3.77 -17.52 -1.18
C LYS A 97 -3.71 -19.04 -1.12
N GLU A 98 -4.08 -19.75 -2.17
CA GLU A 98 -3.90 -21.20 -2.27
C GLU A 98 -2.44 -21.57 -2.60
N HIS A 99 -1.70 -20.68 -3.27
CA HIS A 99 -0.36 -20.96 -3.79
C HIS A 99 0.79 -20.44 -2.91
N VAL A 100 0.57 -19.35 -2.14
CA VAL A 100 1.62 -18.76 -1.28
C VAL A 100 1.16 -18.77 0.18
N GLN A 101 1.67 -19.75 0.93
CA GLN A 101 1.28 -20.02 2.32
C GLN A 101 2.35 -19.55 3.32
N GLU A 102 2.71 -18.27 3.28
CA GLU A 102 3.72 -17.71 4.21
C GLU A 102 3.06 -17.20 5.51
N PRO A 103 3.51 -17.67 6.69
CA PRO A 103 2.98 -17.23 7.97
C PRO A 103 3.36 -15.77 8.26
N ARG A 104 2.46 -15.04 8.91
CA ARG A 104 2.74 -13.66 9.34
C ARG A 104 3.72 -13.66 10.54
N PRO A 105 4.53 -12.60 10.72
CA PRO A 105 5.45 -12.51 11.84
C PRO A 105 4.80 -12.73 13.22
N PHE A 106 3.60 -12.18 13.45
CA PHE A 106 2.90 -12.39 14.73
C PHE A 106 2.47 -13.85 14.96
N VAL A 107 2.21 -14.61 13.88
CA VAL A 107 1.79 -16.02 13.97
C VAL A 107 2.99 -16.89 14.33
N VAL A 108 4.16 -16.61 13.74
CA VAL A 108 5.42 -17.28 14.10
C VAL A 108 5.77 -17.04 15.58
N TRP A 109 5.55 -15.82 16.08
CA TRP A 109 5.70 -15.53 17.50
C TRP A 109 4.66 -16.27 18.36
N LEU A 110 3.40 -16.32 17.92
CA LEU A 110 2.33 -17.04 18.63
C LEU A 110 2.63 -18.54 18.74
N GLU A 111 3.18 -19.15 17.68
CA GLU A 111 3.65 -20.54 17.69
C GLU A 111 4.77 -20.74 18.71
N ALA A 112 5.76 -19.85 18.73
CA ALA A 112 6.88 -19.94 19.68
C ALA A 112 6.40 -19.83 21.15
N GLU A 113 5.48 -18.92 21.44
CA GLU A 113 5.02 -18.62 22.80
C GLU A 113 3.94 -19.61 23.30
N HIS A 114 3.01 -20.02 22.43
CA HIS A 114 1.83 -20.81 22.80
C HIS A 114 1.79 -22.23 22.20
N HIS A 115 2.86 -22.64 21.48
CA HIS A 115 3.05 -23.97 20.91
C HIS A 115 1.94 -24.41 19.93
N ILE A 116 1.32 -23.43 19.26
CA ILE A 116 0.35 -23.69 18.18
C ILE A 116 1.11 -23.85 16.88
N ASP A 117 1.14 -25.05 16.32
CA ASP A 117 1.75 -25.30 15.02
C ASP A 117 1.11 -24.40 13.94
N ASN A 118 1.96 -23.71 13.16
CA ASN A 118 1.51 -22.81 12.10
C ASN A 118 0.61 -23.51 11.07
N ARG A 119 0.89 -24.78 10.74
CA ARG A 119 0.10 -25.51 9.74
C ARG A 119 -1.28 -25.81 10.28
N PHE A 120 -1.37 -26.20 11.55
CA PHE A 120 -2.65 -26.32 12.24
C PHE A 120 -3.42 -24.99 12.21
N PHE A 121 -2.77 -23.87 12.59
CA PHE A 121 -3.40 -22.56 12.55
C PHE A 121 -4.00 -22.24 11.16
N TYR A 122 -3.23 -22.45 10.08
CA TYR A 122 -3.69 -22.15 8.72
C TYR A 122 -4.66 -23.18 8.12
N SER A 123 -4.78 -24.38 8.71
CA SER A 123 -5.79 -25.37 8.32
C SER A 123 -7.22 -24.98 8.74
N LEU A 124 -7.34 -24.10 9.74
CA LEU A 124 -8.62 -23.69 10.30
C LEU A 124 -9.35 -22.65 9.42
N PRO A 125 -10.70 -22.67 9.40
CA PRO A 125 -11.50 -21.59 8.83
C PRO A 125 -11.14 -20.22 9.40
N ARG A 126 -11.34 -19.14 8.64
CA ARG A 126 -10.97 -17.78 9.06
C ARG A 126 -11.59 -17.37 10.41
N ALA A 127 -12.84 -17.77 10.66
CA ALA A 127 -13.54 -17.48 11.91
C ALA A 127 -12.87 -18.16 13.12
N GLU A 128 -12.51 -19.43 12.97
CA GLU A 128 -11.82 -20.20 14.02
C GLU A 128 -10.41 -19.67 14.28
N ARG A 129 -9.67 -19.28 13.23
CA ARG A 129 -8.38 -18.60 13.40
C ARG A 129 -8.50 -17.30 14.20
N SER A 130 -9.55 -16.52 13.92
CA SER A 130 -9.80 -15.27 14.65
C SER A 130 -10.06 -15.54 16.13
N GLU A 131 -10.88 -16.55 16.46
CA GLU A 131 -11.17 -16.88 17.85
C GLU A 131 -9.95 -17.49 18.56
N LEU A 132 -9.14 -18.30 17.87
CA LEU A 132 -7.89 -18.84 18.41
C LEU A 132 -6.90 -17.73 18.79
N VAL A 133 -6.70 -16.74 17.90
CA VAL A 133 -5.89 -15.55 18.22
C VAL A 133 -6.44 -14.81 19.43
N LYS A 134 -7.76 -14.64 19.51
CA LYS A 134 -8.43 -13.97 20.62
C LYS A 134 -8.21 -14.71 21.94
N GLN A 135 -8.38 -16.03 21.96
CA GLN A 135 -8.20 -16.86 23.15
C GLN A 135 -6.77 -16.82 23.67
N GLN A 136 -5.78 -16.92 22.78
CA GLN A 136 -4.36 -16.91 23.19
C GLN A 136 -3.92 -15.55 23.72
N LEU A 137 -4.51 -14.46 23.22
CA LEU A 137 -4.15 -13.10 23.62
C LEU A 137 -5.01 -12.54 24.77
N GLN A 138 -6.04 -13.25 25.25
CA GLN A 138 -6.93 -12.78 26.32
C GLN A 138 -6.20 -12.51 27.64
N ASN A 139 -5.15 -13.29 27.95
CA ASN A 139 -4.40 -13.19 29.20
C ASN A 139 -3.01 -12.56 29.02
N GLN A 140 -2.72 -11.99 27.86
CA GLN A 140 -1.43 -11.35 27.53
C GLN A 140 -1.49 -9.84 27.75
N SER A 141 -0.60 -9.29 28.59
CA SER A 141 -0.52 -7.84 28.85
C SER A 141 0.43 -7.10 27.88
N ILE A 142 1.22 -7.84 27.09
CA ILE A 142 2.24 -7.27 26.19
C ILE A 142 1.58 -6.62 24.95
N ILE A 143 0.45 -7.17 24.50
CA ILE A 143 -0.23 -6.73 23.28
C ILE A 143 -1.47 -5.89 23.64
N PRO A 144 -1.53 -4.62 23.18
CA PRO A 144 -2.71 -3.79 23.41
C PRO A 144 -3.99 -4.39 22.80
N PRO A 145 -5.17 -4.19 23.42
CA PRO A 145 -6.43 -4.77 22.93
C PRO A 145 -6.77 -4.40 21.47
N TRP A 146 -6.44 -3.17 21.05
CA TRP A 146 -6.68 -2.71 19.69
C TRP A 146 -5.82 -3.46 18.66
N LEU A 147 -4.60 -3.86 19.02
CA LEU A 147 -3.69 -4.60 18.14
C LEU A 147 -4.13 -6.06 18.03
N SER A 148 -4.55 -6.66 19.15
CA SER A 148 -5.17 -7.99 19.16
C SER A 148 -6.39 -8.05 18.23
N ASN A 149 -7.29 -7.05 18.32
CA ASN A 149 -8.44 -6.97 17.41
C ASN A 149 -8.04 -6.84 15.94
N HIS A 150 -6.96 -6.10 15.64
CA HIS A 150 -6.44 -6.01 14.27
C HIS A 150 -5.92 -7.35 13.76
N TRP A 151 -5.18 -8.10 14.59
CA TRP A 151 -4.68 -9.43 14.22
C TRP A 151 -5.79 -10.45 14.02
N GLN A 152 -6.84 -10.41 14.84
CA GLN A 152 -8.05 -11.22 14.69
C GLN A 152 -8.75 -10.96 13.35
N PHE A 153 -8.80 -9.70 12.91
CA PHE A 153 -9.40 -9.34 11.62
C PHE A 153 -8.56 -9.81 10.42
N GLU A 154 -7.23 -9.78 10.54
CA GLU A 154 -6.27 -10.01 9.46
C GLU A 154 -5.58 -11.39 9.51
N THR A 155 -6.30 -12.46 9.84
CA THR A 155 -5.76 -13.84 9.99
C THR A 155 -5.33 -14.56 8.71
N GLY A 156 -5.41 -13.91 7.54
CA GLY A 156 -4.94 -14.51 6.27
C GLY A 156 -3.42 -14.70 6.20
N PHE A 157 -2.94 -15.42 5.18
CA PHE A 157 -1.52 -15.48 4.85
C PHE A 157 -0.92 -14.09 4.60
N ALA A 158 0.40 -13.97 4.79
CA ALA A 158 1.12 -12.71 4.68
C ALA A 158 1.13 -12.15 3.24
N PHE A 159 1.19 -13.00 2.22
CA PHE A 159 1.28 -12.54 0.83
C PHE A 159 -0.09 -12.54 0.11
N PRO A 160 -0.38 -11.56 -0.77
CA PRO A 160 0.31 -10.27 -0.99
C PRO A 160 -0.21 -9.15 -0.07
N SER A 161 0.62 -8.12 0.16
CA SER A 161 0.25 -6.96 0.98
C SER A 161 -0.66 -5.98 0.23
N GLY A 162 -1.98 -6.14 0.37
CA GLY A 162 -2.98 -5.25 -0.25
C GLY A 162 -2.81 -3.78 0.16
N HIS A 163 -2.49 -3.50 1.43
CA HIS A 163 -2.23 -2.14 1.93
C HIS A 163 -1.04 -1.48 1.20
N THR A 164 0.05 -2.22 1.05
CA THR A 164 1.24 -1.75 0.33
C THR A 164 0.94 -1.54 -1.14
N VAL A 165 0.24 -2.49 -1.79
CA VAL A 165 -0.13 -2.35 -3.20
C VAL A 165 -0.96 -1.09 -3.43
N PHE A 166 -1.93 -0.80 -2.56
CA PHE A 166 -2.76 0.39 -2.64
C PHE A 166 -1.95 1.69 -2.44
N ALA A 167 -1.23 1.80 -1.33
CA ALA A 167 -0.50 3.03 -1.00
C ALA A 167 0.64 3.31 -1.98
N ALA A 168 1.41 2.29 -2.35
CA ALA A 168 2.48 2.41 -3.33
C ALA A 168 1.93 2.77 -4.72
N SER A 169 0.80 2.20 -5.16
CA SER A 169 0.22 2.56 -6.47
C SER A 169 -0.15 4.05 -6.56
N TRP A 170 -0.76 4.61 -5.51
CA TRP A 170 -1.09 6.05 -5.45
C TRP A 170 0.15 6.93 -5.45
N ALA A 171 1.18 6.57 -4.66
CA ALA A 171 2.44 7.30 -4.64
C ALA A 171 3.15 7.25 -6.01
N LEU A 172 3.20 6.08 -6.65
CA LEU A 172 3.83 5.91 -7.96
C LEU A 172 3.05 6.62 -9.08
N LEU A 173 1.72 6.67 -9.01
CA LEU A 173 0.90 7.49 -9.90
C LEU A 173 1.22 8.99 -9.72
N ALA A 174 1.39 9.44 -8.48
CA ALA A 174 1.77 10.83 -8.19
C ALA A 174 3.14 11.15 -8.79
N VAL A 175 4.15 10.31 -8.56
CA VAL A 175 5.49 10.49 -9.15
C VAL A 175 5.43 10.45 -10.69
N GLY A 176 4.67 9.52 -11.26
CA GLY A 176 4.56 9.34 -12.71
C GLY A 176 3.89 10.52 -13.42
N LEU A 177 2.79 11.04 -12.85
CA LEU A 177 1.88 11.98 -13.51
C LEU A 177 1.92 13.40 -12.94
N LEU A 178 2.11 13.57 -11.63
CA LEU A 178 2.02 14.86 -10.96
C LEU A 178 3.37 15.57 -10.83
N TRP A 179 4.48 14.82 -10.84
CA TRP A 179 5.83 15.40 -10.78
C TRP A 179 6.12 16.41 -11.90
N PRO A 180 5.82 16.14 -13.20
CA PRO A 180 6.05 17.11 -14.27
C PRO A 180 5.13 18.33 -14.19
N ARG A 181 4.02 18.22 -13.45
CA ARG A 181 3.02 19.27 -13.24
C ARG A 181 3.34 20.15 -12.02
N ARG A 182 4.55 19.99 -11.45
CA ARG A 182 5.06 20.72 -10.28
C ARG A 182 4.24 20.57 -8.99
N HIS A 183 3.41 19.53 -8.89
CA HIS A 183 2.71 19.19 -7.65
C HIS A 183 3.63 18.47 -6.65
N TYR A 184 4.82 19.02 -6.38
CA TYR A 184 5.86 18.39 -5.57
C TYR A 184 5.39 18.07 -4.14
N LYS A 185 4.62 19.00 -3.53
CA LYS A 185 4.03 18.80 -2.20
C LYS A 185 3.17 17.54 -2.14
N THR A 186 2.30 17.32 -3.13
CA THR A 186 1.47 16.11 -3.22
C THR A 186 2.32 14.86 -3.40
N VAL A 187 3.33 14.91 -4.28
CA VAL A 187 4.19 13.74 -4.54
C VAL A 187 4.95 13.36 -3.26
N ILE A 188 5.57 14.33 -2.59
CA ILE A 188 6.32 14.09 -1.34
C ILE A 188 5.39 13.53 -0.27
N LEU A 189 4.21 14.13 -0.07
CA LEU A 189 3.24 13.67 0.93
C LEU A 189 2.81 12.22 0.67
N LEU A 190 2.51 11.86 -0.57
CA LEU A 190 2.10 10.49 -0.91
C LEU A 190 3.25 9.48 -0.79
N MET A 191 4.47 9.88 -1.14
CA MET A 191 5.65 9.03 -0.97
C MET A 191 5.98 8.77 0.50
N LEU A 192 5.83 9.79 1.37
CA LEU A 192 6.01 9.64 2.82
C LEU A 192 4.87 8.80 3.42
N TRP A 193 3.62 9.05 3.01
CA TRP A 193 2.47 8.26 3.43
C TRP A 193 2.63 6.79 3.05
N ALA A 194 3.00 6.49 1.80
CA ALA A 194 3.21 5.10 1.36
C ALA A 194 4.34 4.40 2.12
N GLN A 195 5.46 5.09 2.36
CA GLN A 195 6.53 4.55 3.21
C GLN A 195 6.07 4.29 4.64
N GLY A 196 5.30 5.21 5.23
CA GLY A 196 4.79 5.02 6.58
C GLY A 196 3.79 3.86 6.66
N VAL A 197 2.92 3.67 5.65
CA VAL A 197 2.05 2.47 5.54
C VAL A 197 2.89 1.21 5.42
N MET A 198 3.95 1.21 4.62
CA MET A 198 4.87 0.07 4.51
C MET A 198 5.51 -0.24 5.87
N ILE A 199 6.07 0.75 6.55
CA ILE A 199 6.69 0.58 7.87
C ILE A 199 5.66 0.08 8.90
N SER A 200 4.42 0.58 8.87
CA SER A 200 3.37 0.12 9.79
C SER A 200 3.10 -1.38 9.63
N ARG A 201 3.10 -1.91 8.39
CA ARG A 201 2.92 -3.35 8.15
C ARG A 201 4.02 -4.21 8.77
N LEU A 202 5.26 -3.72 8.78
CA LEU A 202 6.37 -4.42 9.44
C LEU A 202 6.23 -4.36 10.96
N VAL A 203 6.06 -3.15 11.51
CA VAL A 203 6.07 -2.92 12.96
C VAL A 203 4.85 -3.54 13.66
N LEU A 204 3.71 -3.64 12.96
CA LEU A 204 2.50 -4.32 13.47
C LEU A 204 2.57 -5.85 13.34
N GLY A 205 3.68 -6.41 12.86
CA GLY A 205 3.89 -7.86 12.74
C GLY A 205 3.08 -8.52 11.63
N MET A 206 2.68 -7.75 10.62
CA MET A 206 1.70 -8.19 9.63
C MET A 206 2.33 -8.81 8.38
N HIS A 207 3.54 -8.39 8.02
CA HIS A 207 4.22 -8.78 6.79
C HIS A 207 5.73 -8.79 6.99
N TRP A 208 6.43 -9.55 6.16
CA TRP A 208 7.88 -9.54 6.06
C TRP A 208 8.35 -8.42 5.11
N PRO A 209 9.60 -7.94 5.24
CA PRO A 209 10.17 -6.98 4.28
C PRO A 209 10.07 -7.45 2.83
N ARG A 210 10.20 -8.76 2.59
CA ARG A 210 10.06 -9.37 1.25
C ARG A 210 8.67 -9.19 0.64
N ASP A 211 7.62 -9.33 1.45
CA ASP A 211 6.23 -9.10 1.01
C ASP A 211 6.04 -7.67 0.50
N LEU A 212 6.62 -6.70 1.21
CA LEU A 212 6.53 -5.29 0.86
C LEU A 212 7.32 -4.98 -0.40
N MET A 213 8.53 -5.51 -0.55
CA MET A 213 9.31 -5.35 -1.78
C MET A 213 8.55 -5.91 -2.99
N ALA A 214 8.00 -7.12 -2.87
CA ALA A 214 7.19 -7.72 -3.93
C ALA A 214 5.93 -6.89 -4.23
N ALA A 215 5.23 -6.41 -3.20
CA ALA A 215 4.07 -5.54 -3.36
C ALA A 215 4.42 -4.22 -4.08
N THR A 216 5.55 -3.58 -3.75
CA THR A 216 6.03 -2.37 -4.43
C THR A 216 6.35 -2.62 -5.90
N LEU A 217 6.98 -3.75 -6.22
CA LEU A 217 7.25 -4.15 -7.61
C LEU A 217 5.96 -4.42 -8.39
N ILE A 218 5.00 -5.11 -7.78
CA ILE A 218 3.67 -5.34 -8.35
C ILE A 218 2.98 -4.00 -8.61
N SER A 219 3.02 -3.05 -7.66
CA SER A 219 2.48 -1.70 -7.85
C SER A 219 3.14 -0.97 -9.00
N ALA A 220 4.47 -1.02 -9.12
CA ALA A 220 5.18 -0.36 -10.21
C ALA A 220 4.78 -0.91 -11.58
N LEU A 221 4.70 -2.23 -11.70
CA LEU A 221 4.24 -2.90 -12.92
C LEU A 221 2.78 -2.55 -13.23
N LEU A 222 1.90 -2.65 -12.23
CA LEU A 222 0.48 -2.34 -12.37
C LEU A 222 0.27 -0.90 -12.83
N VAL A 223 0.92 0.06 -12.17
CA VAL A 223 0.82 1.49 -12.54
C VAL A 223 1.36 1.75 -13.94
N ALA A 224 2.46 1.10 -14.34
CA ALA A 224 3.00 1.22 -15.69
C ALA A 224 2.04 0.67 -16.75
N ILE A 225 1.43 -0.50 -16.52
CA ILE A 225 0.43 -1.12 -17.39
C ILE A 225 -0.80 -0.22 -17.50
N VAL A 226 -1.33 0.25 -16.36
CA VAL A 226 -2.49 1.15 -16.31
C VAL A 226 -2.22 2.42 -17.11
N CYS A 227 -1.08 3.09 -16.88
CA CYS A 227 -0.71 4.28 -17.63
C CYS A 227 -0.56 4.02 -19.14
N SER A 228 -0.14 2.82 -19.52
CA SER A 228 -0.05 2.38 -20.92
C SER A 228 -1.42 2.20 -21.55
N LEU A 229 -2.32 1.47 -20.88
CA LEU A 229 -3.69 1.24 -21.34
C LEU A 229 -4.48 2.55 -21.46
N VAL A 230 -4.33 3.46 -20.50
CA VAL A 230 -4.95 4.79 -20.56
C VAL A 230 -4.44 5.56 -21.78
N GLN A 231 -3.13 5.57 -22.02
CA GLN A 231 -2.56 6.24 -23.19
C GLN A 231 -3.03 5.63 -24.50
N ARG A 232 -3.25 4.31 -24.53
CA ARG A 232 -3.72 3.57 -25.71
C ARG A 232 -5.20 3.80 -26.01
N TRP A 233 -6.06 3.84 -24.99
CA TRP A 233 -7.53 3.85 -25.16
C TRP A 233 -8.18 5.21 -24.95
N PHE A 234 -7.62 6.06 -24.08
CA PHE A 234 -8.23 7.34 -23.69
C PHE A 234 -7.41 8.56 -24.13
N GLY A 235 -6.20 8.35 -24.67
CA GLY A 235 -5.33 9.39 -25.20
C GLY A 235 -4.18 9.80 -24.27
N PRO A 236 -3.30 10.71 -24.71
CA PRO A 236 -2.05 10.99 -24.02
C PRO A 236 -2.24 11.69 -22.67
N LEU A 237 -1.49 11.24 -21.66
CA LEU A 237 -1.39 11.86 -20.33
C LEU A 237 -0.36 13.02 -20.28
N THR A 238 0.11 13.46 -21.45
CA THR A 238 1.09 14.54 -21.60
C THR A 238 0.50 15.90 -21.25
N ILE A 239 1.38 16.79 -20.79
CA ILE A 239 1.05 18.18 -20.50
C ILE A 239 0.70 18.88 -21.81
N VAL A 240 -0.42 19.61 -21.84
CA VAL A 240 -0.85 20.43 -22.97
C VAL A 240 -0.21 21.81 -22.86
N ALA A 241 -0.01 22.52 -23.97
CA ALA A 241 0.53 23.89 -23.96
C ALA A 241 -0.21 24.84 -23.00
N GLN A 242 -1.54 24.74 -22.92
CA GLN A 242 -2.36 25.50 -21.97
C GLN A 242 -2.02 25.18 -20.50
N GLU A 243 -1.79 23.90 -20.19
CA GLU A 243 -1.39 23.45 -18.86
C GLU A 243 0.04 23.92 -18.53
N GLN A 244 0.94 23.90 -19.53
CA GLN A 244 2.31 24.38 -19.37
C GLN A 244 2.38 25.88 -19.07
N GLN A 245 1.57 26.70 -19.76
CA GLN A 245 1.45 28.13 -19.47
C GLN A 245 0.94 28.40 -18.05
N GLU A 246 0.02 27.58 -17.53
CA GLU A 246 -0.44 27.71 -16.15
C GLU A 246 0.66 27.31 -15.14
N ILE A 247 1.40 26.25 -15.42
CA ILE A 247 2.53 25.81 -14.58
C ILE A 247 3.61 26.90 -14.51
N GLU A 248 3.94 27.52 -15.64
CA GLU A 248 4.93 28.62 -15.70
C GLU A 248 4.44 29.87 -14.94
N LYS A 249 3.15 30.23 -15.07
CA LYS A 249 2.56 31.35 -14.32
C LYS A 249 2.59 31.14 -12.80
N ARG A 250 2.40 29.91 -12.32
CA ARG A 250 2.48 29.59 -10.89
C ARG A 250 3.90 29.77 -10.35
N ASP A 251 4.91 29.37 -11.10
CA ASP A 251 6.32 29.56 -10.70
C ASP A 251 6.70 31.04 -10.60
N HIS A 252 6.25 31.87 -11.55
CA HIS A 252 6.54 33.31 -11.53
C HIS A 252 5.75 34.10 -10.48
N GLY A 253 4.69 33.53 -9.90
CA GLY A 253 3.91 34.14 -8.82
C GLY A 253 4.36 33.73 -7.42
N GLU A 254 5.17 32.67 -7.29
CA GLU A 254 5.75 32.21 -6.02
C GLU A 254 7.20 32.71 -5.80
N SER A 255 7.78 33.44 -6.77
CA SER A 255 9.12 34.05 -6.71
C SER A 255 9.11 35.51 -6.28
#